data_AF-A0A4Q1JIW9-F1
#
_entry.id   AF-A0A4Q1JIW9-F1
#
_cell.length_a   1.000
_cell.length_b   1.000
_cell.length_c   1.000
_cell.angle_alpha   90.00
_cell.angle_beta   90.00
_cell.angle_gamma   90.00
#
_symmetry.space_group_name_H-M   'P 1'
#
loop_
_entity.id
_entity.type
_entity.pdbx_description
1 polymer ?
#
loop_
_entity_poly.entity_id
_entity_poly.type
_entity_poly.pdbx_seq_one_letter_code
_entity_poly.pdbx_strand_id
1 'polypeptide(L)'
;MDKNISEGWKAQLESEFEKPYFKKLERFVDDEYQNNEIYPPQNLIFRAFNSCPFNHIKVVILGQDPYHGPNQANGLAFSVNDEMRFPPSLRNIYKEMNQDLNIPISSKGNLDDWAKQGVLLINATLTVRANEAGSHQKKGWEEFTDAAIKVLSEKREKLVFILWGSYAQKKGEQIDSKKHHIIKSAHPSPLSAHRGFFGSKPFSQANKYLIKQGLEPIDWDLKHENAQRSLNF
;
A
#
# COMPACT_ATOMS: atom_id res chain seq x y z
N MET A 1 -6.22 -6.88 -19.52
CA MET A 1 -6.11 -6.05 -18.30
C MET A 1 -6.10 -4.57 -18.72
N ASP A 2 -6.89 -3.69 -18.09
CA ASP A 2 -6.86 -2.26 -18.42
C ASP A 2 -5.68 -1.55 -17.72
N LYS A 3 -4.73 -1.00 -18.48
CA LYS A 3 -3.47 -0.39 -17.99
C LYS A 3 -3.62 1.10 -17.69
N ASN A 4 -4.78 1.50 -17.17
CA ASN A 4 -5.09 2.90 -16.91
C ASN A 4 -4.43 3.38 -15.61
N ILE A 5 -3.36 4.16 -15.75
CA ILE A 5 -2.65 4.83 -14.66
C ILE A 5 -2.54 6.33 -14.94
N SER A 6 -2.51 7.14 -13.88
CA SER A 6 -2.37 8.60 -14.00
C SER A 6 -1.16 9.01 -14.84
N GLU A 7 -1.28 10.13 -15.56
CA GLU A 7 -0.29 10.56 -16.57
C GLU A 7 1.15 10.61 -16.02
N GLY A 8 1.30 11.11 -14.79
CA GLY A 8 2.59 11.18 -14.11
C GLY A 8 3.24 9.81 -13.93
N TRP A 9 2.44 8.77 -13.63
CA TRP A 9 2.91 7.40 -13.54
C TRP A 9 3.11 6.76 -14.92
N LYS A 10 2.20 7.02 -15.86
CA LYS A 10 2.31 6.53 -17.24
C LYS A 10 3.63 6.94 -17.87
N ALA A 11 4.01 8.21 -17.74
CA ALA A 11 5.28 8.73 -18.23
C ALA A 11 6.53 8.02 -17.66
N GLN A 12 6.40 7.34 -16.50
CA GLN A 12 7.50 6.60 -15.88
C GLN A 12 7.49 5.10 -16.19
N LEU A 13 6.31 4.51 -16.35
CA LEU A 13 6.13 3.05 -16.38
C LEU A 13 5.64 2.52 -17.73
N GLU A 14 5.38 3.38 -18.71
CA GLU A 14 4.89 2.96 -20.03
C GLU A 14 5.80 1.90 -20.68
N SER A 15 7.12 2.05 -20.54
CA SER A 15 8.08 1.06 -21.06
C SER A 15 8.03 -0.29 -20.32
N GLU A 16 7.62 -0.32 -19.04
CA GLU A 16 7.44 -1.57 -18.30
C GLU A 16 6.32 -2.41 -18.89
N PHE A 17 5.22 -1.76 -19.34
CA PHE A 17 4.08 -2.44 -19.94
C PHE A 17 4.41 -3.15 -21.25
N GLU A 18 5.46 -2.71 -21.95
CA GLU A 18 5.91 -3.29 -23.21
C GLU A 18 6.88 -4.46 -23.05
N LYS A 19 7.44 -4.64 -21.86
CA LYS A 19 8.42 -5.70 -21.61
C LYS A 19 7.81 -7.10 -21.70
N PRO A 20 8.60 -8.11 -22.11
CA PRO A 20 8.11 -9.49 -22.23
C PRO A 20 7.52 -10.05 -20.94
N TYR A 21 8.09 -9.72 -19.76
CA TYR A 21 7.56 -10.21 -18.48
C TYR A 21 6.15 -9.67 -18.22
N PHE A 22 5.90 -8.39 -18.56
CA PHE A 22 4.61 -7.76 -18.30
C PHE A 22 3.54 -8.29 -19.26
N LYS A 23 3.90 -8.52 -20.54
CA LYS A 23 2.99 -9.19 -21.50
C LYS A 23 2.61 -10.61 -21.07
N LYS A 24 3.55 -11.34 -20.45
CA LYS A 24 3.28 -12.65 -19.86
C LYS A 24 2.37 -12.54 -18.62
N LEU A 25 2.65 -11.58 -17.75
CA LEU A 25 1.84 -11.27 -16.57
C LEU A 25 0.41 -10.91 -16.96
N GLU A 26 0.23 -10.03 -17.95
CA GLU A 26 -1.07 -9.61 -18.45
C GLU A 26 -1.91 -10.80 -18.93
N ARG A 27 -1.34 -11.68 -19.76
CA ARG A 27 -2.03 -12.90 -20.21
C ARG A 27 -2.41 -13.81 -19.05
N PHE A 28 -1.49 -13.98 -18.09
CA PHE A 28 -1.76 -14.78 -16.89
C PHE A 28 -2.91 -14.20 -16.06
N VAL A 29 -2.90 -12.88 -15.82
CA VAL A 29 -3.95 -12.21 -15.05
C VAL A 29 -5.28 -12.27 -15.78
N ASP A 30 -5.31 -12.02 -17.08
CA ASP A 30 -6.54 -12.09 -17.88
C ASP A 30 -7.14 -13.51 -17.88
N ASP A 31 -6.32 -14.55 -17.98
CA ASP A 31 -6.75 -15.95 -17.84
C ASP A 31 -7.27 -16.25 -16.42
N GLU A 32 -6.61 -15.75 -15.37
CA GLU A 32 -7.06 -15.92 -13.99
C GLU A 32 -8.43 -15.26 -13.74
N TYR A 33 -8.69 -14.06 -14.26
CA TYR A 33 -10.00 -13.42 -14.15
C TYR A 33 -11.11 -14.11 -14.97
N GLN A 34 -10.76 -14.84 -16.03
CA GLN A 34 -11.72 -15.60 -16.82
C GLN A 34 -12.13 -16.91 -16.12
N ASN A 35 -11.20 -17.53 -15.40
CA ASN A 35 -11.37 -18.90 -14.88
C ASN A 35 -11.55 -18.98 -13.36
N ASN A 36 -11.22 -17.93 -12.61
CA ASN A 36 -11.23 -17.93 -11.16
C ASN A 36 -11.81 -16.62 -10.60
N GLU A 37 -12.19 -16.64 -9.32
CA GLU A 37 -12.51 -15.42 -8.58
C GLU A 37 -11.21 -14.74 -8.12
N ILE A 38 -10.92 -13.57 -8.68
CA ILE A 38 -9.69 -12.80 -8.44
C ILE A 38 -10.02 -11.46 -7.80
N TYR A 39 -9.20 -11.05 -6.83
CA TYR A 39 -9.27 -9.74 -6.19
C TYR A 39 -8.03 -8.90 -6.44
N PRO A 40 -8.15 -7.56 -6.46
CA PRO A 40 -9.42 -6.80 -6.42
C PRO A 40 -10.20 -6.94 -7.74
N PRO A 41 -11.39 -6.35 -7.90
CA PRO A 41 -12.01 -6.19 -9.23
C PRO A 41 -11.03 -5.60 -10.26
N GLN A 42 -11.11 -6.02 -11.52
CA GLN A 42 -10.08 -5.74 -12.54
C GLN A 42 -9.81 -4.24 -12.75
N ASN A 43 -10.85 -3.40 -12.64
CA ASN A 43 -10.74 -1.94 -12.75
C ASN A 43 -10.02 -1.27 -11.55
N LEU A 44 -9.75 -2.01 -10.47
CA LEU A 44 -9.08 -1.51 -9.28
C LEU A 44 -7.63 -2.01 -9.14
N ILE A 45 -7.13 -2.84 -10.07
CA ILE A 45 -5.75 -3.38 -10.02
C ILE A 45 -4.71 -2.26 -9.87
N PHE A 46 -4.87 -1.19 -10.65
CA PHE A 46 -3.93 -0.05 -10.64
C PHE A 46 -4.40 1.13 -9.79
N ARG A 47 -5.42 0.96 -8.92
CA ARG A 47 -6.00 2.07 -8.15
C ARG A 47 -4.96 2.84 -7.34
N ALA A 48 -3.96 2.17 -6.73
CA ALA A 48 -2.88 2.85 -6.00
C ALA A 48 -2.16 3.94 -6.82
N PHE A 49 -1.94 3.70 -8.13
CA PHE A 49 -1.29 4.65 -9.04
C PHE A 49 -2.21 5.81 -9.46
N ASN A 50 -3.52 5.61 -9.37
CA ASN A 50 -4.53 6.64 -9.70
C ASN A 50 -4.89 7.50 -8.49
N SER A 51 -4.97 6.89 -7.31
CA SER A 51 -5.28 7.59 -6.06
C SER A 51 -4.12 8.45 -5.55
N CYS A 52 -2.88 8.15 -5.95
CA CYS A 52 -1.69 8.89 -5.52
C CYS A 52 -0.77 9.18 -6.73
N PRO A 53 -0.95 10.33 -7.41
CA PRO A 53 -0.19 10.69 -8.60
C PRO A 53 1.32 10.78 -8.34
N PHE A 54 2.13 10.41 -9.33
CA PHE A 54 3.58 10.26 -9.20
C PHE A 54 4.28 11.45 -8.53
N ASN A 55 3.89 12.69 -8.83
CA ASN A 55 4.50 13.91 -8.28
C ASN A 55 3.94 14.37 -6.93
N HIS A 56 2.79 13.83 -6.51
CA HIS A 56 2.17 14.17 -5.22
C HIS A 56 2.77 13.35 -4.07
N ILE A 57 3.31 12.16 -4.36
CA ILE A 57 3.77 11.21 -3.33
C ILE A 57 4.72 11.86 -2.33
N LYS A 58 4.42 11.66 -1.04
CA LYS A 58 5.19 12.04 0.16
C LYS A 58 5.63 10.81 0.96
N VAL A 59 4.74 9.82 1.07
CA VAL A 59 4.95 8.58 1.84
C VAL A 59 4.62 7.37 0.96
N VAL A 60 5.38 6.29 1.10
CA VAL A 60 5.11 4.99 0.46
C VAL A 60 4.99 3.93 1.55
N ILE A 61 3.87 3.21 1.56
CA ILE A 61 3.64 2.08 2.46
C ILE A 61 3.51 0.81 1.59
N LEU A 62 4.40 -0.15 1.83
CA LEU A 62 4.46 -1.39 1.04
C LEU A 62 3.72 -2.54 1.75
N GLY A 63 2.69 -3.06 1.08
CA GLY A 63 2.08 -4.34 1.41
C GLY A 63 2.63 -5.50 0.59
N GLN A 64 2.20 -6.72 0.90
CA GLN A 64 2.65 -7.94 0.22
C GLN A 64 1.73 -8.30 -0.95
N ASP A 65 0.49 -8.67 -0.65
CA ASP A 65 -0.56 -9.04 -1.59
C ASP A 65 -1.91 -8.44 -1.16
N PRO A 66 -2.90 -8.35 -2.08
CA PRO A 66 -4.23 -7.89 -1.73
C PRO A 66 -4.90 -8.84 -0.72
N TYR A 67 -5.90 -8.33 0.00
CA TYR A 67 -6.78 -9.20 0.77
C TYR A 67 -7.52 -10.17 -0.15
N HIS A 68 -7.57 -11.45 0.24
CA HIS A 68 -8.11 -12.53 -0.58
C HIS A 68 -9.56 -12.91 -0.21
N GLY A 69 -10.21 -12.18 0.69
CA GLY A 69 -11.62 -12.39 1.04
C GLY A 69 -12.58 -11.52 0.22
N PRO A 70 -13.85 -11.93 0.10
CA PRO A 70 -14.83 -11.24 -0.72
C PRO A 70 -15.00 -9.78 -0.30
N ASN A 71 -15.01 -8.89 -1.29
CA ASN A 71 -15.17 -7.44 -1.14
C ASN A 71 -14.14 -6.73 -0.24
N GLN A 72 -13.04 -7.39 0.14
CA GLN A 72 -12.00 -6.80 0.98
C GLN A 72 -11.05 -5.91 0.18
N ALA A 73 -10.33 -6.50 -0.78
CA ALA A 73 -9.33 -5.76 -1.52
C ALA A 73 -9.97 -4.74 -2.45
N ASN A 74 -9.52 -3.51 -2.32
CA ASN A 74 -10.03 -2.37 -3.07
C ASN A 74 -8.96 -1.73 -3.96
N GLY A 75 -7.79 -2.36 -4.12
CA GLY A 75 -6.67 -1.87 -4.92
C GLY A 75 -5.63 -1.03 -4.16
N LEU A 76 -5.81 -0.82 -2.85
CA LEU A 76 -4.85 -0.13 -1.97
C LEU A 76 -4.32 -1.09 -0.90
N ALA A 77 -3.02 -1.02 -0.61
CA ALA A 77 -2.42 -1.83 0.47
C ALA A 77 -3.07 -1.51 1.83
N PHE A 78 -3.33 -2.55 2.63
CA PHE A 78 -3.96 -2.49 3.97
C PHE A 78 -5.38 -1.90 4.04
N SER A 79 -5.90 -1.35 2.95
CA SER A 79 -7.24 -0.78 2.90
C SER A 79 -8.29 -1.83 2.58
N VAL A 80 -9.49 -1.64 3.13
CA VAL A 80 -10.70 -2.38 2.76
C VAL A 80 -11.85 -1.42 2.45
N ASN A 81 -12.95 -1.90 1.88
CA ASN A 81 -14.16 -1.09 1.76
C ASN A 81 -14.78 -0.81 3.14
N ASP A 82 -15.43 0.35 3.35
CA ASP A 82 -15.91 0.80 4.68
C ASP A 82 -16.97 -0.09 5.34
N GLU A 83 -17.64 -0.93 4.55
CA GLU A 83 -18.62 -1.91 5.06
C GLU A 83 -17.96 -3.18 5.58
N MET A 84 -16.66 -3.37 5.33
CA MET A 84 -15.95 -4.59 5.67
C MET A 84 -15.43 -4.55 7.10
N ARG A 85 -15.50 -5.72 7.76
CA ARG A 85 -14.79 -5.92 9.02
C ARG A 85 -13.30 -5.72 8.81
N PHE A 86 -12.67 -4.94 9.68
CA PHE A 86 -11.24 -4.69 9.61
C PHE A 86 -10.44 -5.99 9.69
N PRO A 87 -9.56 -6.25 8.71
CA PRO A 87 -8.60 -7.33 8.80
C PRO A 87 -7.67 -7.13 10.02
N PRO A 88 -7.10 -8.22 10.57
CA PRO A 88 -6.28 -8.13 11.78
C PRO A 88 -5.11 -7.14 11.66
N SER A 89 -4.45 -7.07 10.50
CA SER A 89 -3.36 -6.12 10.26
C SER A 89 -3.85 -4.67 10.32
N LEU A 90 -4.99 -4.33 9.71
CA LEU A 90 -5.54 -2.96 9.76
C LEU A 90 -5.96 -2.56 11.18
N ARG A 91 -6.53 -3.50 11.96
CA ARG A 91 -6.80 -3.25 13.39
C ARG A 91 -5.54 -2.91 14.16
N ASN A 92 -4.43 -3.60 13.87
CA ASN A 92 -3.16 -3.33 14.53
C ASN A 92 -2.54 -2.01 14.07
N ILE A 93 -2.66 -1.65 12.78
CA ILE A 93 -2.28 -0.33 12.25
C ILE A 93 -3.00 0.78 13.02
N TYR A 94 -4.32 0.66 13.22
CA TYR A 94 -5.07 1.64 14.02
C TYR A 94 -4.67 1.68 15.49
N LYS A 95 -4.39 0.53 16.11
CA LYS A 95 -3.89 0.48 17.49
C LYS A 95 -2.55 1.19 17.64
N GLU A 96 -1.63 0.96 16.71
CA GLU A 96 -0.34 1.66 16.71
C GLU A 96 -0.50 3.15 16.45
N MET A 97 -1.36 3.55 15.51
CA MET A 97 -1.63 4.96 15.23
C MET A 97 -2.22 5.68 16.44
N ASN A 98 -3.12 5.04 17.17
CA ASN A 98 -3.67 5.55 18.42
C ASN A 98 -2.56 5.72 19.48
N GLN A 99 -1.69 4.74 19.65
CA GLN A 99 -0.57 4.84 20.61
C GLN A 99 0.49 5.86 20.20
N ASP A 100 0.72 6.03 18.90
CA ASP A 100 1.73 6.93 18.34
C ASP A 100 1.29 8.40 18.38
N LEU A 101 0.05 8.68 17.97
CA LEU A 101 -0.45 10.04 17.72
C LEU A 101 -1.64 10.43 18.61
N ASN A 102 -2.12 9.55 19.48
CA ASN A 102 -3.34 9.75 20.29
C ASN A 102 -4.60 10.01 19.43
N ILE A 103 -4.62 9.48 18.20
CA ILE A 103 -5.77 9.58 17.28
C ILE A 103 -6.78 8.47 17.61
N PRO A 104 -8.08 8.76 17.73
CA PRO A 104 -9.10 7.73 17.92
C PRO A 104 -9.09 6.67 16.80
N ILE A 105 -9.46 5.43 17.15
CA ILE A 105 -9.57 4.36 16.15
C ILE A 105 -10.75 4.66 15.23
N SER A 106 -10.49 4.93 13.95
CA SER A 106 -11.52 5.21 12.95
C SER A 106 -12.43 4.00 12.73
N SER A 107 -13.68 4.27 12.35
CA SER A 107 -14.64 3.26 11.86
C SER A 107 -14.51 2.99 10.36
N LYS A 108 -13.66 3.75 9.65
CA LYS A 108 -13.42 3.60 8.21
C LYS A 108 -12.39 2.50 7.93
N GLY A 109 -12.65 1.70 6.92
CA GLY A 109 -11.70 0.71 6.41
C GLY A 109 -10.95 1.22 5.17
N ASN A 110 -11.56 2.19 4.48
CA ASN A 110 -11.00 2.78 3.29
C ASN A 110 -9.95 3.84 3.67
N LEU A 111 -8.77 3.74 3.08
CA LEU A 111 -7.61 4.59 3.36
C LEU A 111 -7.40 5.64 2.25
N ASP A 112 -8.42 5.91 1.42
CA ASP A 112 -8.37 6.92 0.35
C ASP A 112 -7.94 8.30 0.85
N ASP A 113 -8.34 8.70 2.06
CA ASP A 113 -7.99 10.01 2.60
C ASP A 113 -6.48 10.14 2.88
N TRP A 114 -5.77 9.03 3.12
CA TRP A 114 -4.30 9.02 3.14
C TRP A 114 -3.74 9.13 1.71
N ALA A 115 -4.31 8.39 0.75
CA ALA A 115 -3.85 8.41 -0.63
C ALA A 115 -3.94 9.82 -1.26
N LYS A 116 -5.05 10.54 -1.01
CA LYS A 116 -5.27 11.93 -1.45
C LYS A 116 -4.22 12.91 -0.92
N GLN A 117 -3.57 12.60 0.20
CA GLN A 117 -2.54 13.42 0.83
C GLN A 117 -1.10 13.06 0.38
N GLY A 118 -0.95 12.10 -0.54
CA GLY A 118 0.35 11.66 -1.02
C GLY A 118 0.89 10.38 -0.37
N VAL A 119 0.03 9.56 0.25
CA VAL A 119 0.43 8.24 0.76
C VAL A 119 0.17 7.18 -0.30
N LEU A 120 1.22 6.71 -0.99
CA LEU A 120 1.13 5.59 -1.91
C LEU A 120 0.98 4.28 -1.12
N LEU A 121 -0.22 3.70 -1.17
CA LEU A 121 -0.57 2.41 -0.56
C LEU A 121 -0.49 1.29 -1.60
N ILE A 122 0.68 0.68 -1.78
CA ILE A 122 0.95 -0.26 -2.88
C ILE A 122 1.38 -1.63 -2.36
N ASN A 123 0.77 -2.69 -2.89
CA ASN A 123 1.19 -4.07 -2.64
C ASN A 123 2.28 -4.48 -3.64
N ALA A 124 3.13 -5.44 -3.29
CA ALA A 124 4.12 -5.98 -4.22
C ALA A 124 3.51 -6.89 -5.29
N THR A 125 2.42 -7.58 -4.96
CA THR A 125 1.53 -8.22 -5.93
C THR A 125 0.21 -7.47 -5.99
N LEU A 126 -0.35 -7.26 -7.18
CA LEU A 126 -1.55 -6.41 -7.33
C LEU A 126 -2.85 -7.21 -7.49
N THR A 127 -2.77 -8.53 -7.59
CA THR A 127 -3.93 -9.43 -7.69
C THR A 127 -3.70 -10.68 -6.85
N VAL A 128 -4.77 -11.35 -6.46
CA VAL A 128 -4.75 -12.61 -5.70
C VAL A 128 -6.03 -13.40 -5.99
N ARG A 129 -5.94 -14.72 -6.00
CA ARG A 129 -7.11 -15.59 -6.06
C ARG A 129 -7.85 -15.62 -4.73
N ALA A 130 -9.18 -15.68 -4.79
CA ALA A 130 -10.03 -15.77 -3.61
C ALA A 130 -9.59 -16.92 -2.68
N ASN A 131 -9.44 -16.61 -1.39
CA ASN A 131 -9.03 -17.52 -0.32
C ASN A 131 -7.63 -18.16 -0.47
N GLU A 132 -6.81 -17.73 -1.44
CA GLU A 132 -5.47 -18.26 -1.68
C GLU A 132 -4.42 -17.15 -1.60
N ALA A 133 -4.02 -16.80 -0.38
CA ALA A 133 -2.96 -15.82 -0.13
C ALA A 133 -1.68 -16.16 -0.92
N GLY A 134 -1.10 -15.16 -1.58
CA GLY A 134 0.13 -15.32 -2.37
C GLY A 134 0.01 -16.14 -3.65
N SER A 135 -1.19 -16.53 -4.09
CA SER A 135 -1.42 -17.30 -5.33
C SER A 135 -0.80 -16.69 -6.59
N HIS A 136 -0.68 -15.36 -6.65
CA HIS A 136 -0.10 -14.64 -7.81
C HIS A 136 1.35 -14.16 -7.59
N GLN A 137 2.03 -14.67 -6.55
CA GLN A 137 3.46 -14.39 -6.35
C GLN A 137 4.31 -14.99 -7.47
N LYS A 138 5.41 -14.30 -7.81
CA LYS A 138 6.40 -14.69 -8.83
C LYS A 138 5.80 -14.80 -10.24
N LYS A 139 4.68 -14.12 -10.49
CA LYS A 139 4.02 -14.08 -11.81
C LYS A 139 4.43 -12.85 -12.64
N GLY A 140 5.13 -11.90 -12.03
CA GLY A 140 5.65 -10.69 -12.69
C GLY A 140 5.23 -9.39 -12.01
N TRP A 141 4.29 -9.42 -11.05
CA TRP A 141 3.89 -8.22 -10.32
C TRP A 141 5.02 -7.62 -9.50
N GLU A 142 5.86 -8.46 -8.89
CA GLU A 142 6.99 -8.00 -8.10
C GLU A 142 7.97 -7.20 -8.96
N GLU A 143 8.25 -7.66 -10.18
CA GLU A 143 9.11 -6.95 -11.13
C GLU A 143 8.52 -5.59 -11.52
N PHE A 144 7.21 -5.55 -11.81
CA PHE A 144 6.52 -4.30 -12.14
C PHE A 144 6.52 -3.30 -10.97
N THR A 145 6.18 -3.77 -9.77
CA THR A 145 6.15 -2.89 -8.60
C THR A 145 7.56 -2.52 -8.15
N ASP A 146 8.58 -3.34 -8.39
CA ASP A 146 9.99 -2.98 -8.19
C ASP A 146 10.42 -1.86 -9.13
N ALA A 147 10.04 -1.93 -10.41
CA ALA A 147 10.27 -0.81 -11.32
C ALA A 147 9.62 0.49 -10.83
N ALA A 148 8.40 0.43 -10.29
CA ALA A 148 7.73 1.59 -9.69
C ALA A 148 8.50 2.18 -8.50
N ILE A 149 8.97 1.34 -7.57
CA ILE A 149 9.75 1.79 -6.41
C ILE A 149 11.12 2.32 -6.83
N LYS A 150 11.77 1.68 -7.81
CA LYS A 150 13.05 2.13 -8.37
C LYS A 150 12.92 3.52 -8.99
N VAL A 151 11.93 3.75 -9.85
CA VAL A 151 11.70 5.06 -10.47
C VAL A 151 11.41 6.12 -9.42
N LEU A 152 10.61 5.82 -8.38
CA LEU A 152 10.39 6.76 -7.28
C LEU A 152 11.70 7.11 -6.57
N SER A 153 12.51 6.10 -6.26
CA SER A 153 13.81 6.28 -5.63
C SER A 153 14.78 7.08 -6.52
N GLU A 154 14.71 6.93 -7.84
CA GLU A 154 15.59 7.63 -8.78
C GLU A 154 15.16 9.09 -9.02
N LYS A 155 13.87 9.34 -9.24
CA LYS A 155 13.36 10.60 -9.79
C LYS A 155 12.65 11.50 -8.78
N ARG A 156 12.38 11.03 -7.57
CA ARG A 156 11.86 11.84 -6.48
C ARG A 156 12.91 11.94 -5.38
N GLU A 157 12.69 12.83 -4.44
CA GLU A 157 13.54 13.04 -3.26
C GLU A 157 12.66 13.29 -2.04
N LYS A 158 13.23 13.15 -0.84
CA LYS A 158 12.56 13.50 0.42
C LYS A 158 11.28 12.72 0.69
N LEU A 159 11.15 11.55 0.07
CA LEU A 159 10.07 10.61 0.35
C LEU A 159 10.34 9.83 1.64
N VAL A 160 9.25 9.43 2.32
CA VAL A 160 9.29 8.47 3.42
C VAL A 160 8.84 7.10 2.91
N PHE A 161 9.65 6.06 3.11
CA PHE A 161 9.28 4.68 2.84
C PHE A 161 9.07 3.93 4.15
N ILE A 162 7.86 3.43 4.35
CA ILE A 162 7.48 2.64 5.52
C ILE A 162 7.45 1.17 5.11
N LEU A 163 8.37 0.39 5.68
CA LEU A 163 8.67 -0.98 5.30
C LEU A 163 8.38 -1.93 6.46
N TRP A 164 7.14 -2.43 6.49
CA TRP A 164 6.67 -3.35 7.53
C TRP A 164 6.94 -4.81 7.18
N GLY A 165 7.77 -5.48 7.98
CA GLY A 165 8.13 -6.88 7.79
C GLY A 165 9.27 -7.13 6.80
N SER A 166 9.83 -8.34 6.84
CA SER A 166 11.02 -8.72 6.08
C SER A 166 10.84 -8.58 4.57
N TYR A 167 9.66 -8.89 4.05
CA TYR A 167 9.36 -8.79 2.63
C TYR A 167 9.48 -7.34 2.13
N ALA A 168 8.78 -6.39 2.77
CA ALA A 168 8.86 -4.97 2.41
C ALA A 168 10.27 -4.41 2.63
N GLN A 169 10.96 -4.84 3.68
CA GLN A 169 12.33 -4.42 3.97
C GLN A 169 13.32 -4.86 2.88
N LYS A 170 13.19 -6.11 2.39
CA LYS A 170 14.00 -6.61 1.27
C LYS A 170 13.72 -5.83 -0.01
N LYS A 171 12.45 -5.58 -0.32
CA LYS A 171 12.05 -4.77 -1.49
C LYS A 171 12.61 -3.35 -1.42
N GLY A 172 12.76 -2.81 -0.21
CA GLY A 172 13.32 -1.49 0.02
C GLY A 172 14.86 -1.40 0.00
N GLU A 173 15.60 -2.49 -0.21
CA GLU A 173 17.06 -2.46 -0.31
C GLU A 173 17.55 -1.64 -1.52
N GLN A 174 16.72 -1.51 -2.56
CA GLN A 174 17.01 -0.69 -3.75
C GLN A 174 16.78 0.82 -3.56
N ILE A 175 16.25 1.25 -2.41
CA ILE A 175 15.92 2.66 -2.16
C ILE A 175 17.18 3.41 -1.74
N ASP A 176 17.42 4.58 -2.34
CA ASP A 176 18.52 5.46 -1.96
C ASP A 176 18.24 6.17 -0.63
N SER A 177 18.78 5.60 0.45
CA SER A 177 18.62 6.13 1.81
C SER A 177 19.32 7.47 2.07
N LYS A 178 20.13 7.98 1.11
CA LYS A 178 20.68 9.34 1.18
C LYS A 178 19.66 10.38 0.72
N LYS A 179 18.76 10.01 -0.20
CA LYS A 179 17.70 10.89 -0.74
C LYS A 179 16.38 10.76 0.00
N HIS A 180 16.16 9.62 0.66
CA HIS A 180 14.87 9.24 1.25
C HIS A 180 15.00 8.84 2.71
N HIS A 181 13.89 8.92 3.45
CA HIS A 181 13.79 8.39 4.79
C HIS A 181 13.17 6.99 4.77
N ILE A 182 13.78 6.05 5.49
CA ILE A 182 13.30 4.67 5.55
C ILE A 182 12.93 4.34 7.00
N ILE A 183 11.67 3.97 7.22
CA ILE A 183 11.13 3.52 8.51
C ILE A 183 10.89 2.02 8.40
N LYS A 184 11.53 1.23 9.27
CA LYS A 184 11.43 -0.24 9.28
C LYS A 184 10.88 -0.72 10.61
N SER A 185 9.98 -1.70 10.57
CA SER A 185 9.49 -2.39 11.76
C SER A 185 9.03 -3.81 11.41
N ALA A 186 8.60 -4.58 12.41
CA ALA A 186 7.89 -5.83 12.15
C ALA A 186 6.56 -5.57 11.40
N HIS A 187 5.99 -6.61 10.79
CA HIS A 187 4.71 -6.49 10.07
C HIS A 187 3.53 -6.34 11.06
N PRO A 188 2.46 -5.57 10.73
CA PRO A 188 1.28 -5.41 11.58
C PRO A 188 0.42 -6.68 11.75
N SER A 189 0.76 -7.79 11.08
CA SER A 189 0.05 -9.07 11.25
C SER A 189 0.13 -9.54 12.72
N PRO A 190 -0.92 -10.18 13.25
CA PRO A 190 -0.89 -10.77 14.60
C PRO A 190 0.32 -11.66 14.87
N LEU A 191 0.87 -12.32 13.84
CA LEU A 191 2.04 -13.19 13.95
C LEU A 191 3.32 -12.46 14.38
N SER A 192 3.41 -11.15 14.09
CA SER A 192 4.63 -10.36 14.26
C SER A 192 4.44 -9.01 14.93
N ALA A 193 3.21 -8.54 15.16
CA ALA A 193 2.96 -7.18 15.61
C ALA A 193 3.64 -6.87 16.96
N HIS A 194 3.57 -7.82 17.91
CA HIS A 194 4.23 -7.71 19.22
C HIS A 194 5.76 -7.83 19.16
N ARG A 195 6.33 -8.24 18.02
CA ARG A 195 7.79 -8.38 17.83
C ARG A 195 8.47 -7.10 17.36
N GLY A 196 7.75 -5.97 17.36
CA GLY A 196 8.31 -4.66 17.05
C GLY A 196 7.53 -3.84 16.02
N PHE A 197 6.27 -4.17 15.70
CA PHE A 197 5.37 -3.22 15.04
C PHE A 197 4.78 -2.27 16.09
N PHE A 198 4.27 -2.82 17.19
CA PHE A 198 3.76 -2.00 18.29
C PHE A 198 4.90 -1.23 18.97
N GLY A 199 4.68 0.06 19.19
CA GLY A 199 5.67 1.00 19.71
C GLY A 199 6.70 1.47 18.69
N SER A 200 6.58 1.05 17.42
CA SER A 200 7.50 1.48 16.36
C SER A 200 7.28 2.91 15.90
N LYS A 201 6.13 3.52 16.20
CA LYS A 201 5.80 4.93 15.95
C LYS A 201 6.05 5.39 14.51
N PRO A 202 5.55 4.68 13.48
CA PRO A 202 5.89 4.98 12.10
C PRO A 202 5.25 6.29 11.61
N PHE A 203 4.10 6.68 12.16
CA PHE A 203 3.32 7.83 11.68
C PHE A 203 3.92 9.15 12.17
N SER A 204 4.28 9.23 13.45
CA SER A 204 4.97 10.41 14.01
C SER A 204 6.37 10.57 13.42
N GLN A 205 7.10 9.48 13.18
CA GLN A 205 8.39 9.52 12.49
C GLN A 205 8.27 10.05 11.06
N ALA A 206 7.28 9.59 10.30
CA ALA A 206 7.02 10.08 8.95
C ALA A 206 6.76 11.59 8.96
N ASN A 207 5.84 12.06 9.82
CA ASN A 207 5.51 13.48 9.93
C ASN A 207 6.70 14.32 10.40
N LYS A 208 7.48 13.84 11.37
CA LYS A 208 8.70 14.52 11.84
C LYS A 208 9.70 14.71 10.70
N TYR A 209 9.88 13.69 9.84
CA TYR A 209 10.75 13.81 8.69
C TYR A 209 10.20 14.81 7.66
N LEU A 210 8.92 14.71 7.30
CA LEU A 210 8.29 15.63 6.34
C LEU A 210 8.44 17.09 6.80
N ILE A 211 8.13 17.39 8.07
CA ILE A 211 8.28 18.72 8.66
C ILE A 211 9.74 19.20 8.59
N LYS A 212 10.71 18.33 8.91
CA LYS A 212 12.14 18.66 8.82
C LYS A 212 12.56 19.01 7.38
N GLN A 213 11.90 18.43 6.38
CA GLN A 213 12.16 18.70 4.95
C GLN A 213 11.38 19.92 4.41
N GLY A 214 10.60 20.61 5.24
CA GLY A 214 9.73 21.71 4.83
C GLY A 214 8.51 21.25 4.05
N LEU A 215 8.11 19.98 4.18
CA LEU A 215 6.93 19.41 3.56
C LEU A 215 5.77 19.36 4.56
N GLU A 216 4.57 19.54 4.06
CA GLU A 216 3.35 19.42 4.86
C GLU A 216 3.18 17.97 5.35
N PRO A 217 2.96 17.76 6.66
CA PRO A 217 2.76 16.43 7.25
C PRO A 217 1.47 15.78 6.74
N ILE A 218 1.34 14.47 6.94
CA ILE A 218 0.10 13.74 6.67
C ILE A 218 -0.83 13.89 7.88
N ASP A 219 -2.08 14.26 7.63
CA ASP A 219 -3.17 14.08 8.58
C ASP A 219 -3.59 12.60 8.56
N TRP A 220 -3.12 11.86 9.56
CA TRP A 220 -3.40 10.43 9.69
C TRP A 220 -4.80 10.14 10.24
N ASP A 221 -5.51 11.16 10.75
CA ASP A 221 -6.86 10.99 11.29
C ASP A 221 -7.89 10.82 10.16
N LEU A 222 -8.41 9.61 10.04
CA LEU A 222 -9.53 9.29 9.16
C LEU A 222 -10.81 9.69 9.86
N LYS A 223 -11.12 10.99 9.81
CA LYS A 223 -12.27 11.63 10.49
C LYS A 223 -13.51 10.75 10.45
N HIS A 224 -14.14 10.62 11.62
CA HIS A 224 -15.43 9.98 11.77
C HIS A 224 -16.50 10.81 11.06
N GLU A 225 -17.13 10.25 10.03
CA GLU A 225 -18.55 10.57 9.84
C GLU A 225 -19.30 9.85 10.96
N ASN A 226 -20.18 10.57 11.65
CA ASN A 226 -20.97 10.07 12.77
C ASN A 226 -21.76 8.81 12.37
N ALA A 227 -21.16 7.64 12.51
CA ALA A 227 -21.83 6.37 12.47
C ALA A 227 -21.42 5.62 13.72
N GLN A 228 -22.31 5.60 14.72
CA GLN A 228 -22.24 4.72 15.87
C GLN A 228 -22.11 3.27 15.36
N ARG A 229 -20.88 2.77 15.26
CA ARG A 229 -20.60 1.35 15.11
C ARG A 229 -19.87 0.91 16.37
N SER A 230 -20.54 0.08 17.14
CA SER A 230 -20.00 -0.64 18.29
C SER A 230 -18.77 -1.43 17.86
N LEU A 231 -17.59 -0.94 18.25
CA LEU A 231 -16.34 -1.67 18.14
C LEU A 231 -16.36 -2.78 19.19
N ASN A 232 -16.85 -3.97 18.82
CA ASN A 232 -16.56 -5.17 19.59
C ASN A 232 -15.12 -5.59 19.26
N PHE A 233 -14.20 -5.20 20.14
CA PHE A 233 -12.78 -5.60 20.12
C PHE A 233 -12.59 -7.07 20.48
#